data_AF-A0A4P5QNI8-F1
#
_entry.id   AF-A0A4P5QNI8-F1
#
_cell.length_a   1.000
_cell.length_b   1.000
_cell.length_c   1.000
_cell.angle_alpha   90.00
_cell.angle_beta   90.00
_cell.angle_gamma   90.00
#
_symmetry.space_group_name_H-M   'P 1'
#
loop_
_entity.id
_entity.type
_entity.pdbx_description
1 polymer ?
#
loop_
_entity_poly.entity_id
_entity_poly.type
_entity_poly.pdbx_seq_one_letter_code
_entity_poly.pdbx_strand_id
1 'polypeptide(L)'
;MGDWRGSYATPLGTMEVASKIGASAPFGAVFKSRMRTGEVLPPNAPGRDPIVTRILWLRGLEARNADAYGRGIYIHGTPMERLIGRTASYGCIRMRSWDVVRLFDAVPVGARIECGSQPRALCKARHTGLSTLISQLRFSGSVEE
;
A
#
# COMPACT_ATOMS: atom_id res chain seq x y z
N MET A 1 -12.51 -8.20 11.23
CA MET A 1 -11.60 -8.29 12.39
C MET A 1 -10.19 -8.03 11.90
N GLY A 2 -9.31 -7.44 12.71
CA GLY A 2 -7.92 -7.20 12.34
C GLY A 2 -7.47 -5.74 12.33
N ASP A 3 -8.22 -4.81 12.93
CA ASP A 3 -7.81 -3.39 12.97
C ASP A 3 -7.21 -2.91 14.29
N TRP A 4 -7.13 -3.78 15.31
CA TRP A 4 -6.42 -3.43 16.54
C TRP A 4 -4.89 -3.49 16.35
N ARG A 5 -4.15 -2.74 17.17
CA ARG A 5 -2.68 -2.77 17.20
C ARG A 5 -2.16 -4.19 17.48
N GLY A 6 -1.15 -4.61 16.72
CA GLY A 6 -0.54 -5.93 16.87
C GLY A 6 -1.34 -7.08 16.24
N SER A 7 -2.46 -6.80 15.56
CA SER A 7 -3.17 -7.82 14.77
C SER A 7 -2.36 -8.34 13.59
N TYR A 8 -1.48 -7.51 13.03
CA TYR A 8 -0.72 -7.77 11.80
C TYR A 8 -1.57 -8.05 10.54
N ALA A 9 -2.89 -8.06 10.70
CA ALA A 9 -3.85 -8.15 9.61
C ALA A 9 -3.95 -6.83 8.83
N THR A 10 -4.18 -6.95 7.53
CA THR A 10 -4.62 -5.84 6.67
C THR A 10 -6.07 -5.48 7.00
N PRO A 11 -6.40 -4.23 7.37
CA PRO A 11 -7.78 -3.84 7.62
C PRO A 11 -8.66 -4.01 6.37
N LEU A 12 -9.80 -4.68 6.56
CA LEU A 12 -10.79 -4.88 5.51
C LEU A 12 -11.76 -3.71 5.43
N GLY A 13 -12.48 -3.61 4.31
CA GLY A 13 -13.49 -2.58 4.04
C GLY A 13 -12.91 -1.40 3.28
N THR A 14 -13.60 -0.27 3.39
CA THR A 14 -13.28 0.97 2.65
C THR A 14 -12.30 1.83 3.42
N MET A 15 -11.23 2.23 2.75
CA MET A 15 -10.23 3.18 3.20
C MET A 15 -10.07 4.28 2.16
N GLU A 16 -9.32 5.33 2.47
CA GLU A 16 -8.90 6.37 1.53
C GLU A 16 -7.38 6.55 1.55
N VAL A 17 -6.83 7.02 0.43
CA VAL A 17 -5.45 7.52 0.36
C VAL A 17 -5.38 8.86 1.08
N ALA A 18 -4.89 8.87 2.32
CA ALA A 18 -4.78 10.07 3.15
C ALA A 18 -3.56 10.91 2.81
N SER A 19 -2.45 10.28 2.40
CA SER A 19 -1.25 10.97 1.93
C SER A 19 -0.39 10.08 1.04
N LYS A 20 0.54 10.73 0.32
CA LYS A 20 1.42 10.12 -0.67
C LYS A 20 2.86 10.57 -0.42
N ILE A 21 3.80 9.63 -0.37
CA ILE A 21 5.20 9.90 -0.05
C ILE A 21 6.10 9.29 -1.12
N GLY A 22 7.11 10.06 -1.53
CA GLY A 22 8.13 9.61 -2.47
C GLY A 22 7.94 10.06 -3.93
N ALA A 23 7.10 11.06 -4.23
CA ALA A 23 6.85 11.50 -5.61
C ALA A 23 8.14 11.80 -6.42
N SER A 24 9.09 12.52 -5.80
CA SER A 24 10.40 12.86 -6.39
C SER A 24 11.51 11.88 -6.02
N ALA A 25 11.19 10.80 -5.29
CA ALA A 25 12.19 9.82 -4.90
C ALA A 25 12.55 8.90 -6.07
N PRO A 26 13.83 8.49 -6.20
CA PRO A 26 14.22 7.53 -7.22
C PRO A 26 13.49 6.19 -7.02
N PHE A 27 13.35 5.43 -8.10
CA PHE A 27 12.87 4.06 -8.04
C PHE A 27 13.77 3.22 -7.10
N GLY A 28 13.18 2.43 -6.20
CA GLY A 28 13.92 1.66 -5.21
C GLY A 28 14.37 2.45 -3.97
N ALA A 29 14.08 3.75 -3.87
CA ALA A 29 14.44 4.56 -2.70
C ALA A 29 13.88 3.95 -1.41
N VAL A 30 14.73 3.81 -0.38
CA VAL A 30 14.38 3.24 0.92
C VAL A 30 13.79 4.31 1.84
N PHE A 31 12.73 3.93 2.56
CA PHE A 31 12.08 4.77 3.56
C PHE A 31 12.11 4.11 4.95
N LYS A 32 12.41 4.91 5.98
CA LYS A 32 12.28 4.55 7.39
C LYS A 32 11.45 5.59 8.09
N SER A 33 10.41 5.17 8.81
CA SER A 33 9.46 6.08 9.46
C SER A 33 8.89 7.15 8.53
N ARG A 34 8.71 6.79 7.25
CA ARG A 34 8.25 7.66 6.14
C ARG A 34 9.27 8.69 5.63
N MET A 35 10.50 8.67 6.12
CA MET A 35 11.58 9.53 5.65
C MET A 35 12.52 8.75 4.74
N ARG A 36 12.93 9.36 3.62
CA ARG A 36 13.92 8.77 2.70
C ARG A 36 15.26 8.65 3.43
N THR A 37 15.91 7.50 3.36
CA THR A 37 17.19 7.25 4.04
C THR A 37 18.40 7.64 3.19
N GLY A 38 18.22 7.80 1.88
CA GLY A 38 19.29 8.02 0.91
C GLY A 38 19.68 6.75 0.14
N GLU A 39 19.43 5.58 0.73
CA GLU A 39 19.66 4.27 0.11
C GLU A 39 18.65 3.99 -1.02
N VAL A 40 19.10 3.24 -2.02
CA VAL A 40 18.30 2.77 -3.16
C VAL A 40 18.57 1.29 -3.34
N LEU A 41 17.51 0.47 -3.33
CA LEU A 41 17.61 -0.97 -3.51
C LEU A 41 16.93 -1.40 -4.81
N PRO A 42 17.59 -2.20 -5.66
CA PRO A 42 16.92 -2.80 -6.80
C PRO A 42 15.92 -3.87 -6.36
N PRO A 43 14.95 -4.23 -7.23
CA PRO A 43 14.11 -5.40 -7.01
C PRO A 43 14.95 -6.66 -6.76
N ASN A 44 14.53 -7.43 -5.77
CA ASN A 44 15.14 -8.66 -5.26
C ASN A 44 16.56 -8.50 -4.68
N ALA A 45 16.97 -7.30 -4.29
CA ALA A 45 18.18 -7.10 -3.51
C ALA A 45 18.26 -8.09 -2.33
N PRO A 46 19.44 -8.69 -2.06
CA PRO A 46 19.60 -9.61 -0.95
C PRO A 46 19.46 -8.89 0.40
N GLY A 47 19.08 -9.63 1.44
CA GLY A 47 18.97 -9.12 2.79
C GLY A 47 17.54 -8.77 3.20
N ARG A 48 17.34 -7.54 3.67
CA ARG A 48 16.14 -7.07 4.39
C ARG A 48 15.03 -6.58 3.46
N ASP A 49 13.84 -6.39 4.04
CA ASP A 49 12.61 -5.95 3.35
C ASP A 49 12.12 -4.56 3.81
N PRO A 50 12.88 -3.48 3.56
CA PRO A 50 12.40 -2.14 3.86
C PRO A 50 11.27 -1.72 2.92
N ILE A 51 10.51 -0.70 3.36
CA ILE A 51 9.59 0.01 2.47
C ILE A 51 10.42 0.75 1.41
N VAL A 52 10.09 0.55 0.13
CA VAL A 52 10.77 1.19 -0.99
C VAL A 52 9.83 1.88 -1.98
N THR A 53 10.42 2.72 -2.82
CA THR A 53 9.84 3.28 -4.04
C THR A 53 8.74 4.33 -3.78
N ARG A 54 7.56 3.94 -3.29
CA ARG A 54 6.43 4.85 -3.02
C ARG A 54 5.65 4.36 -1.81
N ILE A 55 4.96 5.30 -1.14
CA ILE A 55 4.07 5.00 -0.03
C ILE A 55 2.75 5.74 -0.26
N LEU A 56 1.63 5.02 -0.17
CA LEU A 56 0.28 5.57 -0.03
C LEU A 56 -0.19 5.23 1.37
N TRP A 57 -0.42 6.25 2.21
CA TRP A 57 -0.89 6.06 3.57
C TRP A 57 -2.40 6.03 3.61
N LEU A 58 -2.96 4.96 4.17
CA LEU A 58 -4.38 4.72 4.21
C LEU A 58 -5.02 5.24 5.50
N ARG A 59 -6.23 5.79 5.37
CA ARG A 59 -7.13 6.11 6.50
C ARG A 59 -8.39 5.27 6.37
N GLY A 60 -8.80 4.65 7.48
CA GLY A 60 -10.07 3.95 7.58
C GLY A 60 -11.27 4.87 7.51
N LEU A 61 -12.33 4.40 6.86
CA LEU A 61 -13.59 5.13 6.70
C LEU A 61 -14.77 4.38 7.32
N GLU A 62 -14.51 3.24 7.94
CA GLU A 62 -15.48 2.41 8.63
C GLU A 62 -15.02 2.15 10.07
N ALA A 63 -15.96 1.95 10.99
CA ALA A 63 -15.63 1.66 12.40
C ALA A 63 -14.69 0.45 12.55
N ARG A 64 -14.76 -0.51 11.62
CA ARG A 64 -13.93 -1.71 11.62
C ARG A 64 -12.47 -1.49 11.21
N ASN A 65 -12.15 -0.35 10.59
CA ASN A 65 -10.82 -0.02 10.07
C ASN A 65 -10.34 1.37 10.53
N ALA A 66 -10.98 1.93 11.56
CA ALA A 66 -10.76 3.30 12.04
C ALA A 66 -9.31 3.59 12.47
N ASP A 67 -8.54 2.60 12.94
CA ASP A 67 -7.14 2.78 13.37
C ASP A 67 -6.13 2.51 12.23
N ALA A 68 -6.57 2.24 11.00
CA ALA A 68 -5.66 1.98 9.88
C ALA A 68 -4.60 3.10 9.70
N TYR A 69 -4.99 4.36 9.90
CA TYR A 69 -4.04 5.48 9.84
C TYR A 69 -3.05 5.45 11.01
N GLY A 70 -3.54 5.29 12.24
CA GLY A 70 -2.74 5.27 13.46
C GLY A 70 -1.79 4.07 13.56
N ARG A 71 -2.17 2.95 12.94
CA ARG A 71 -1.33 1.76 12.75
C ARG A 71 -0.27 1.91 11.66
N GLY A 72 -0.36 2.94 10.81
CA GLY A 72 0.57 3.13 9.71
C GLY A 72 0.37 2.11 8.58
N ILE A 73 -0.89 1.84 8.21
CA ILE A 73 -1.19 0.95 7.09
C ILE A 73 -0.88 1.65 5.77
N TYR A 74 0.00 1.04 4.98
CA TYR A 74 0.48 1.57 3.71
C TYR A 74 0.20 0.63 2.55
N ILE A 75 0.03 1.21 1.36
CA ILE A 75 0.38 0.53 0.12
C ILE A 75 1.77 0.98 -0.27
N HIS A 76 2.71 0.05 -0.45
CA HIS A 76 4.10 0.39 -0.70
C HIS A 76 4.86 -0.61 -1.56
N GLY A 77 6.01 -0.19 -2.09
CA GLY A 77 6.96 -1.05 -2.78
C GLY A 77 7.78 -1.90 -1.80
N THR A 78 8.21 -3.08 -2.24
CA THR A 78 9.12 -3.97 -1.51
C THR A 78 10.29 -4.38 -2.42
N PRO A 79 11.53 -4.47 -1.92
CA PRO A 79 12.62 -5.09 -2.67
C PRO A 79 12.43 -6.61 -2.75
N MET A 80 11.67 -7.27 -1.88
CA MET A 80 11.44 -8.72 -1.96
C MET A 80 10.31 -9.09 -2.94
N GLU A 81 10.36 -8.60 -4.18
CA GLU A 81 9.28 -8.80 -5.16
C GLU A 81 8.99 -10.28 -5.47
N ARG A 82 10.00 -11.16 -5.36
CA ARG A 82 9.83 -12.62 -5.52
C ARG A 82 8.90 -13.24 -4.48
N LEU A 83 8.67 -12.56 -3.35
CA LEU A 83 7.79 -13.00 -2.27
C LEU A 83 6.40 -12.38 -2.36
N ILE A 84 6.13 -11.54 -3.37
CA ILE A 84 4.76 -11.03 -3.59
C ILE A 84 3.81 -12.22 -3.82
N GLY A 85 2.70 -12.22 -3.10
CA GLY A 85 1.74 -13.32 -3.02
C GLY A 85 2.01 -14.30 -1.88
N ARG A 86 3.01 -14.04 -1.03
CA ARG A 86 3.31 -14.79 0.20
C ARG A 86 3.24 -13.88 1.42
N THR A 87 2.91 -14.45 2.57
CA THR A 87 2.75 -13.75 3.85
C THR A 87 4.10 -13.29 4.41
N ALA A 88 4.36 -11.98 4.49
CA ALA A 88 5.54 -11.39 5.12
C ALA A 88 5.42 -9.87 5.41
N SER A 89 4.40 -9.40 6.12
CA SER A 89 4.25 -7.99 6.52
C SER A 89 3.32 -7.87 7.73
N TYR A 90 3.30 -6.66 8.31
CA TYR A 90 2.61 -6.33 9.55
C TYR A 90 1.25 -5.65 9.28
N GLY A 91 0.58 -6.04 8.21
CA GLY A 91 -0.74 -5.55 7.78
C GLY A 91 -0.69 -4.48 6.67
N CYS A 92 0.49 -4.19 6.12
CA CYS A 92 0.62 -3.33 4.95
C CYS A 92 0.36 -4.10 3.66
N ILE A 93 0.01 -3.38 2.60
CA ILE A 93 -0.22 -3.95 1.27
C ILE A 93 1.06 -3.78 0.46
N ARG A 94 1.79 -4.89 0.28
CA ARG A 94 3.05 -4.92 -0.45
C ARG A 94 2.83 -5.07 -1.95
N MET A 95 3.48 -4.24 -2.76
CA MET A 95 3.44 -4.29 -4.22
C MET A 95 4.84 -4.32 -4.82
N ARG A 96 4.95 -4.78 -6.08
CA ARG A 96 6.16 -4.56 -6.87
C ARG A 96 6.40 -3.08 -7.04
N SER A 97 7.67 -2.68 -7.16
CA SER A 97 8.05 -1.27 -7.24
C SER A 97 7.44 -0.59 -8.47
N TRP A 98 7.34 -1.27 -9.61
CA TRP A 98 6.67 -0.74 -10.80
C TRP A 98 5.17 -0.57 -10.62
N ASP A 99 4.51 -1.54 -9.97
CA ASP A 99 3.07 -1.50 -9.77
C ASP A 99 2.69 -0.39 -8.78
N VAL A 100 3.46 -0.18 -7.72
CA VAL A 100 3.19 0.91 -6.78
C VAL A 100 3.44 2.28 -7.39
N VAL A 101 4.41 2.43 -8.30
CA VAL A 101 4.60 3.69 -9.05
C VAL A 101 3.37 3.97 -9.90
N ARG A 102 2.91 2.98 -10.68
CA ARG A 102 1.70 3.12 -11.50
C ARG A 102 0.48 3.48 -10.67
N LEU A 103 0.26 2.79 -9.55
CA LEU A 103 -0.84 3.09 -8.65
C LEU A 103 -0.69 4.50 -8.07
N PHE A 104 0.50 4.86 -7.60
CA PHE A 104 0.80 6.18 -7.05
C PHE A 104 0.46 7.27 -8.07
N ASP A 105 0.92 7.18 -9.31
CA ASP A 105 0.64 8.20 -10.32
C ASP A 105 -0.83 8.22 -10.73
N ALA A 106 -1.46 7.04 -10.76
CA ALA A 106 -2.85 6.91 -11.15
C ALA A 106 -3.84 7.39 -10.09
N VAL A 107 -3.50 7.51 -8.79
CA VAL A 107 -4.48 7.86 -7.74
C VAL A 107 -4.14 9.13 -6.94
N PRO A 108 -5.10 10.06 -6.76
CA PRO A 108 -4.93 11.24 -5.93
C PRO A 108 -5.09 10.87 -4.45
N VAL A 109 -4.69 11.81 -3.61
CA VAL A 109 -5.17 11.84 -2.22
C VAL A 109 -6.70 11.96 -2.23
N GLY A 110 -7.37 11.23 -1.32
CA GLY A 110 -8.83 11.10 -1.27
C GLY A 110 -9.41 9.95 -2.10
N ALA A 111 -8.60 9.28 -2.94
CA ALA A 111 -9.04 8.10 -3.66
C ALA A 111 -9.46 6.98 -2.69
N ARG A 112 -10.57 6.30 -3.00
CA ARG A 112 -11.12 5.20 -2.18
C ARG A 112 -10.40 3.91 -2.50
N ILE A 113 -10.04 3.16 -1.46
CA ILE A 113 -9.43 1.84 -1.53
C ILE A 113 -10.39 0.84 -0.87
N GLU A 114 -10.92 -0.09 -1.62
CA GLU A 114 -11.77 -1.19 -1.12
C GLU A 114 -10.93 -2.45 -0.96
N CYS A 115 -10.72 -2.94 0.27
CA CYS A 115 -10.02 -4.20 0.52
C CYS A 115 -11.00 -5.30 0.99
N GLY A 116 -11.02 -6.42 0.28
CA GLY A 116 -11.87 -7.58 0.59
C GLY A 116 -11.08 -8.79 1.10
N SER A 117 -11.78 -9.74 1.72
CA SER A 117 -11.21 -10.92 2.40
C SER A 117 -10.83 -12.10 1.48
N GLN A 118 -10.58 -11.85 0.19
CA GLN A 118 -10.24 -12.95 -0.73
C GLN A 118 -8.78 -13.40 -0.55
N PRO A 119 -8.45 -14.69 -0.80
CA PRO A 119 -7.12 -15.28 -0.54
C PRO A 119 -5.98 -14.63 -1.32
N ARG A 120 -6.31 -13.77 -2.29
CA ARG A 120 -5.43 -12.77 -2.88
C ARG A 120 -6.18 -11.46 -2.74
N ALA A 121 -5.98 -10.68 -1.69
CA ALA A 121 -6.79 -9.48 -1.52
C ALA A 121 -6.45 -8.47 -2.63
N LEU A 122 -7.33 -8.47 -3.62
CA LEU A 122 -7.44 -7.43 -4.61
C LEU A 122 -8.10 -6.25 -3.92
N CYS A 123 -7.26 -5.36 -3.39
CA CYS A 123 -7.74 -4.03 -3.10
C CYS A 123 -8.05 -3.32 -4.43
N LYS A 124 -9.12 -2.53 -4.47
CA LYS A 124 -9.53 -1.76 -5.65
C LYS A 124 -9.46 -0.28 -5.35
N ALA A 125 -8.84 0.49 -6.24
CA ALA A 125 -8.85 1.94 -6.15
C ALA A 125 -9.98 2.54 -7.01
N ARG A 126 -10.70 3.52 -6.45
CA ARG A 126 -11.70 4.33 -7.14
C ARG A 126 -11.42 5.82 -6.93
N HIS A 127 -11.55 6.60 -8.00
CA HIS A 127 -11.56 8.06 -7.91
C HIS A 127 -12.99 8.57 -7.89
N THR A 128 -13.24 9.56 -7.05
CA THR A 128 -14.44 10.37 -7.07
C THR A 128 -14.07 11.75 -7.61
N GLY A 129 -14.12 11.94 -8.94
CA GLY A 129 -13.81 13.24 -9.58
C GLY A 129 -13.79 13.23 -11.11
N LEU A 130 -14.88 13.75 -11.71
CA LEU A 130 -15.19 14.19 -13.08
C LEU A 130 -14.89 13.32 -14.32
N SER A 131 -16.01 12.89 -14.93
CA SER A 131 -16.29 12.72 -16.37
C SER A 131 -15.50 11.66 -17.15
N THR A 132 -16.23 10.62 -17.57
CA THR A 132 -15.91 9.59 -18.57
C THR A 132 -15.12 8.38 -18.03
N LEU A 133 -15.83 7.25 -17.90
CA LEU A 133 -15.33 5.90 -17.58
C LEU A 133 -14.63 5.78 -16.21
N ILE A 134 -15.38 5.34 -15.21
CA ILE A 134 -14.86 4.91 -13.90
C ILE A 134 -13.83 3.78 -14.12
N SER A 135 -12.56 4.14 -14.26
CA SER A 135 -11.45 3.17 -14.24
C SER A 135 -11.28 2.71 -12.79
N GLN A 136 -11.93 1.60 -12.43
CA GLN A 136 -11.57 0.86 -11.23
C GLN A 136 -10.19 0.25 -11.48
N LEU A 137 -9.14 0.83 -10.91
CA LEU A 137 -7.82 0.23 -10.97
C LEU A 137 -7.78 -0.91 -9.95
N ARG A 138 -7.81 -2.15 -10.45
CA ARG A 138 -7.54 -3.33 -9.65
C ARG A 138 -6.03 -3.44 -9.49
N PHE A 139 -5.57 -3.56 -8.26
CA PHE A 139 -4.19 -3.89 -7.97
C PHE A 139 -4.16 -5.08 -7.02
N SER A 140 -3.15 -5.93 -7.19
CA SER A 140 -2.88 -7.01 -6.26
C SER A 140 -1.67 -6.62 -5.43
N GLY A 141 -1.85 -6.58 -4.12
CA GLY A 141 -0.75 -6.60 -3.17
C GLY A 141 -0.79 -7.87 -2.34
N SER A 142 0.32 -8.16 -1.66
CA SER A 142 0.29 -9.18 -0.60
C SER A 142 -0.34 -8.53 0.61
N VAL A 143 -1.51 -9.03 1.00
CA VAL A 143 -2.09 -8.77 2.32
C VAL A 143 -1.70 -9.93 3.22
N GLU A 144 -1.47 -9.64 4.50
CA GLU A 144 -1.42 -10.69 5.51
C GLU A 144 -2.62 -10.60 6.45
N GLU A 145 -3.02 -11.78 6.94
CA GLU A 145 -3.97 -11.98 8.03
C GLU A 145 -3.25 -12.07 9.37
#